data_AF-A0A971FHK5-F1
#
_entry.id   AF-A0A971FHK5-F1
#
_cell.length_a   1.000
_cell.length_b   1.000
_cell.length_c   1.000
_cell.angle_alpha   90.00
_cell.angle_beta   90.00
_cell.angle_gamma   90.00
#
_symmetry.space_group_name_H-M   'P 1'
#
loop_
_entity.id
_entity.type
_entity.pdbx_description
1 polymer ?
#
loop_
_entity_poly.entity_id
_entity_poly.type
_entity_poly.pdbx_seq_one_letter_code
_entity_poly.pdbx_strand_id
1 'polypeptide(L)'
;MFNWLRKGKKGERTSNKRDDSIKAMMRVAEARGILEGDSLAFIPEITPMYKRASNFFLQLLAEQEPEMTETMASLICRYLFAKGVEGVMLWGASPNGHISILFHPKHLVGPMETDVPPHLHKLVVDSLHLGEELFRAHQAFVMEHQFEDSFDLDAEIEKTIEWMPRFGISYGLAQRYQVLMVGS
;
A
#
# COMPACT_ATOMS: atom_id res chain seq x y z
N MET A 1 -6.60 -24.78 1.47
CA MET A 1 -5.42 -25.55 1.02
C MET A 1 -5.64 -25.81 -0.46
N PHE A 2 -4.98 -25.08 -1.35
CA PHE A 2 -5.14 -25.24 -2.80
C PHE A 2 -3.75 -25.37 -3.45
N ASN A 3 -3.54 -26.46 -4.17
CA ASN A 3 -2.37 -26.69 -5.01
C ASN A 3 -2.57 -25.99 -6.36
N TRP A 4 -1.61 -25.18 -6.80
CA TRP A 4 -1.67 -24.49 -8.09
C TRP A 4 -0.51 -24.91 -8.99
N LEU A 5 -0.85 -25.55 -10.11
CA LEU A 5 0.07 -25.92 -11.17
C LEU A 5 0.24 -24.76 -12.17
N ARG A 6 1.51 -24.54 -12.50
CA ARG A 6 2.08 -23.58 -13.44
C ARG A 6 1.55 -23.74 -14.88
N LYS A 7 1.14 -22.64 -15.54
CA LYS A 7 1.62 -22.13 -16.86
C LYS A 7 0.66 -21.11 -17.50
N GLY A 8 1.24 -20.03 -18.04
CA GLY A 8 0.67 -19.28 -19.17
C GLY A 8 1.27 -17.88 -19.32
N LYS A 9 2.09 -17.66 -20.37
CA LYS A 9 2.60 -16.33 -20.75
C LYS A 9 1.82 -15.77 -21.95
N LYS A 10 1.58 -14.45 -21.88
CA LYS A 10 1.29 -13.43 -22.93
C LYS A 10 -0.09 -13.42 -23.61
N GLY A 11 -0.80 -12.31 -23.38
CA GLY A 11 -1.87 -11.79 -24.23
C GLY A 11 -2.09 -10.30 -23.96
N GLU A 12 -1.77 -9.47 -24.93
CA GLU A 12 -1.81 -8.00 -24.92
C GLU A 12 -3.27 -7.49 -24.97
N ARG A 13 -3.92 -7.33 -23.80
CA ARG A 13 -5.22 -6.62 -23.63
C ARG A 13 -5.57 -6.28 -22.17
N THR A 14 -4.56 -6.05 -21.32
CA THR A 14 -4.72 -5.95 -19.85
C THR A 14 -5.01 -4.54 -19.29
N SER A 15 -4.92 -3.49 -20.10
CA SER A 15 -5.03 -2.09 -19.62
C SER A 15 -6.36 -1.75 -18.95
N ASN A 16 -7.49 -2.17 -19.55
CA ASN A 16 -8.82 -1.74 -19.09
C ASN A 16 -9.26 -2.41 -17.78
N LYS A 17 -8.92 -3.70 -17.58
CA LYS A 17 -9.28 -4.47 -16.38
C LYS A 17 -8.39 -4.14 -15.18
N ARG A 18 -7.12 -3.82 -15.44
CA ARG A 18 -6.18 -3.38 -14.39
C ARG A 18 -6.71 -2.16 -13.64
N ASP A 19 -7.35 -1.22 -14.33
CA ASP A 19 -7.88 -0.02 -13.67
C ASP A 19 -9.12 -0.29 -12.81
N ASP A 20 -9.78 -1.42 -12.98
CA ASP A 20 -11.00 -1.76 -12.25
C ASP A 20 -10.72 -2.28 -10.83
N SER A 21 -9.59 -2.98 -10.60
CA SER A 21 -9.19 -3.39 -9.24
C SER A 21 -8.76 -2.21 -8.37
N ILE A 22 -8.10 -1.21 -8.96
CA ILE A 22 -7.77 0.05 -8.27
C ILE A 22 -9.05 0.82 -7.93
N LYS A 23 -10.00 0.90 -8.87
CA LYS A 23 -11.31 1.52 -8.59
C LYS A 23 -12.05 0.78 -7.47
N ALA A 24 -11.96 -0.55 -7.39
CA ALA A 24 -12.55 -1.32 -6.30
C ALA A 24 -11.93 -0.95 -4.94
N MET A 25 -10.60 -0.84 -4.87
CA MET A 25 -9.92 -0.36 -3.65
C MET A 25 -10.27 1.09 -3.32
N MET A 26 -10.34 1.99 -4.32
CA MET A 26 -10.73 3.39 -4.11
C MET A 26 -12.14 3.50 -3.52
N ARG A 27 -13.11 2.75 -4.04
CA ARG A 27 -14.48 2.72 -3.48
C ARG A 27 -14.51 2.28 -2.02
N VAL A 28 -13.73 1.27 -1.65
CA VAL A 28 -13.63 0.83 -0.25
C VAL A 28 -12.95 1.89 0.60
N ALA A 29 -11.88 2.51 0.09
CA ALA A 29 -11.17 3.57 0.78
C ALA A 29 -12.09 4.79 1.05
N GLU A 30 -12.91 5.18 0.07
CA GLU A 30 -13.94 6.23 0.20
C GLU A 30 -15.01 5.84 1.22
N ALA A 31 -15.59 4.64 1.10
CA ALA A 31 -16.63 4.16 2.02
C ALA A 31 -16.14 4.06 3.47
N ARG A 32 -14.82 3.90 3.67
CA ARG A 32 -14.15 3.85 4.97
C ARG A 32 -13.62 5.21 5.43
N GLY A 33 -13.81 6.28 4.65
CA GLY A 33 -13.30 7.62 4.97
C GLY A 33 -11.78 7.73 4.96
N ILE A 34 -11.08 6.80 4.30
CA ILE A 34 -9.62 6.82 4.11
C ILE A 34 -9.24 7.87 3.05
N LEU A 35 -10.10 8.04 2.03
CA LEU A 35 -9.97 9.06 0.99
C LEU A 35 -11.09 10.10 1.12
N GLU A 36 -10.72 11.37 1.00
CA GLU A 36 -11.66 12.48 0.87
C GLU A 36 -11.79 12.86 -0.62
N GLY A 37 -12.81 12.32 -1.29
CA GLY A 37 -13.16 12.64 -2.69
C GLY A 37 -12.47 11.80 -3.78
N ASP A 38 -12.64 12.21 -5.04
CA ASP A 38 -12.32 11.43 -6.25
C ASP A 38 -10.82 11.44 -6.66
N SER A 39 -9.91 11.98 -5.84
CA SER A 39 -8.50 12.13 -6.23
C SER A 39 -7.52 11.78 -5.13
N LEU A 40 -6.50 10.97 -5.47
CA LEU A 40 -5.40 10.63 -4.57
C LEU A 40 -4.38 11.75 -4.50
N ALA A 41 -4.11 12.23 -3.28
CA ALA A 41 -3.08 13.22 -3.04
C ALA A 41 -1.68 12.58 -3.00
N PHE A 42 -0.65 13.35 -3.35
CA PHE A 42 0.74 12.89 -3.41
C PHE A 42 1.74 13.96 -2.99
N ILE A 43 2.94 13.54 -2.56
CA ILE A 43 4.10 14.38 -2.30
C ILE A 43 5.21 13.97 -3.28
N PRO A 44 5.53 14.79 -4.30
CA PRO A 44 6.50 14.45 -5.34
C PRO A 44 7.87 14.00 -4.82
N GLU A 45 8.34 14.58 -3.72
CA GLU A 45 9.67 14.39 -3.16
C GLU A 45 9.88 12.98 -2.59
N ILE A 46 8.84 12.42 -1.96
CA ILE A 46 8.90 11.10 -1.32
C ILE A 46 8.43 9.98 -2.25
N THR A 47 7.70 10.31 -3.33
CA THR A 47 7.15 9.33 -4.27
C THR A 47 8.22 8.41 -4.90
N PRO A 48 9.39 8.90 -5.36
CA PRO A 48 10.45 8.04 -5.90
C PRO A 48 11.00 7.03 -4.89
N MET A 49 11.00 7.38 -3.60
CA MET A 49 11.46 6.51 -2.53
C MET A 49 10.52 5.31 -2.35
N TYR A 50 9.21 5.54 -2.34
CA TYR A 50 8.23 4.45 -2.27
C TYR A 50 8.23 3.57 -3.51
N LYS A 51 8.43 4.15 -4.70
CA LYS A 51 8.59 3.33 -5.92
C LYS A 51 9.77 2.36 -5.79
N ARG A 52 10.91 2.82 -5.26
CA ARG A 52 12.06 1.94 -5.00
C ARG A 52 11.74 0.89 -3.93
N ALA A 53 11.03 1.26 -2.88
CA ALA A 53 10.63 0.34 -1.82
C ALA A 53 9.67 -0.75 -2.34
N SER A 54 8.63 -0.38 -3.09
CA SER A 54 7.71 -1.34 -3.72
C SER A 54 8.49 -2.31 -4.62
N ASN A 55 9.40 -1.82 -5.48
CA ASN A 55 10.24 -2.68 -6.30
C ASN A 55 11.10 -3.64 -5.48
N PHE A 56 11.69 -3.16 -4.37
CA PHE A 56 12.47 -4.00 -3.45
C PHE A 56 11.61 -5.11 -2.82
N PHE A 57 10.39 -4.80 -2.38
CA PHE A 57 9.50 -5.82 -1.80
C PHE A 57 8.94 -6.79 -2.84
N LEU A 58 8.73 -6.35 -4.08
CA LEU A 58 8.38 -7.24 -5.18
C LEU A 58 9.53 -8.20 -5.52
N GLN A 59 10.78 -7.72 -5.51
CA GLN A 59 11.96 -8.58 -5.65
C GLN A 59 12.06 -9.58 -4.50
N LEU A 60 11.90 -9.13 -3.26
CA LEU A 60 11.88 -10.00 -2.08
C LEU A 60 10.81 -11.09 -2.20
N LEU A 61 9.60 -10.72 -2.63
CA LEU A 61 8.50 -11.65 -2.84
C LEU A 61 8.86 -12.72 -3.87
N ALA A 62 9.51 -12.33 -4.97
CA ALA A 62 9.95 -13.25 -6.02
C ALA A 62 11.15 -14.12 -5.62
N GLU A 63 12.01 -13.65 -4.70
CA GLU A 63 13.22 -14.36 -4.24
C GLU A 63 12.95 -15.36 -3.12
N GLN A 64 12.07 -15.01 -2.17
CA GLN A 64 11.85 -15.84 -0.97
C GLN A 64 10.87 -16.99 -1.19
N GLU A 65 9.98 -16.89 -2.18
CA GLU A 65 9.02 -17.94 -2.50
C GLU A 65 8.81 -18.00 -4.03
N PRO A 66 9.00 -19.15 -4.68
CA PRO A 66 8.51 -19.35 -6.05
C PRO A 66 6.98 -19.25 -6.14
N GLU A 67 6.29 -19.39 -5.00
CA GLU A 67 4.84 -19.31 -4.84
C GLU A 67 4.50 -18.21 -3.85
N MET A 68 4.09 -17.05 -4.36
CA MET A 68 3.62 -15.91 -3.59
C MET A 68 2.57 -16.32 -2.54
N THR A 69 2.93 -16.26 -1.25
CA THR A 69 1.97 -16.54 -0.19
C THR A 69 1.13 -15.29 0.10
N GLU A 70 -0.18 -15.48 0.17
CA GLU A 70 -1.18 -14.45 0.51
C GLU A 70 -0.79 -13.66 1.77
N THR A 71 -0.20 -14.35 2.75
CA THR A 71 0.29 -13.76 4.00
C THR A 71 1.39 -12.73 3.76
N MET A 72 2.40 -13.03 2.94
CA MET A 72 3.50 -12.11 2.69
C MET A 72 3.03 -10.86 1.93
N ALA A 73 2.19 -11.04 0.90
CA ALA A 73 1.61 -9.92 0.15
C ALA A 73 0.79 -8.99 1.08
N SER A 74 -0.01 -9.57 1.98
CA SER A 74 -0.76 -8.83 3.00
C SER A 74 0.16 -8.03 3.93
N LEU A 75 1.23 -8.66 4.43
CA LEU A 75 2.21 -8.02 5.32
C LEU A 75 2.96 -6.87 4.63
N ILE A 76 3.31 -7.03 3.35
CA ILE A 76 3.92 -5.97 2.55
C ILE A 76 2.94 -4.82 2.36
N CYS A 77 1.69 -5.10 1.99
CA CYS A 77 0.67 -4.08 1.73
C CYS A 77 0.38 -3.23 2.97
N ARG A 78 0.15 -3.86 4.13
CA ARG A 78 -0.08 -3.12 5.38
C ARG A 78 1.11 -2.25 5.75
N TYR A 79 2.33 -2.78 5.60
CA TYR A 79 3.56 -2.09 5.98
C TYR A 79 3.80 -0.88 5.07
N LEU A 80 3.64 -1.05 3.76
CA LEU A 80 3.81 0.02 2.78
C LEU A 80 2.76 1.12 2.93
N PHE A 81 1.51 0.78 3.29
CA PHE A 81 0.49 1.76 3.63
C PHE A 81 0.94 2.61 4.83
N ALA A 82 1.31 1.97 5.94
CA ALA A 82 1.72 2.67 7.16
C ALA A 82 2.99 3.51 6.96
N LYS A 83 3.96 3.02 6.17
CA LYS A 83 5.14 3.81 5.78
C LYS A 83 4.75 5.04 4.94
N GLY A 84 3.74 4.92 4.08
CA GLY A 84 3.15 6.07 3.37
C GLY A 84 2.67 7.16 4.33
N VAL A 85 1.95 6.77 5.38
CA VAL A 85 1.47 7.68 6.45
C VAL A 85 2.64 8.30 7.20
N GLU A 86 3.61 7.48 7.64
CA GLU A 86 4.81 7.93 8.33
C GLU A 86 5.56 9.01 7.53
N GLY A 87 5.74 8.81 6.22
CA GLY A 87 6.47 9.76 5.40
C GLY A 87 5.81 11.13 5.33
N VAL A 88 4.48 11.21 5.35
CA VAL A 88 3.77 12.50 5.41
C VAL A 88 4.00 13.20 6.74
N MET A 89 3.99 12.44 7.84
CA MET A 89 4.21 12.96 9.19
C MET A 89 5.64 13.48 9.36
N LEU A 90 6.63 12.69 8.93
CA LEU A 90 8.04 13.10 8.91
C LEU A 90 8.25 14.32 8.01
N TRP A 91 7.67 14.31 6.81
CA TRP A 91 7.79 15.43 5.87
C TRP A 91 7.18 16.70 6.47
N GLY A 92 6.15 16.55 7.31
CA GLY A 92 5.53 17.67 7.99
C GLY A 92 6.20 18.21 9.22
N ALA A 93 6.91 17.35 9.94
CA ALA A 93 7.76 17.76 11.03
C ALA A 93 9.12 18.33 10.53
N SER A 94 9.49 18.09 9.27
CA SER A 94 10.77 18.49 8.72
C SER A 94 10.81 19.97 8.32
N PRO A 95 11.70 20.80 8.91
CA PRO A 95 11.79 22.24 8.58
C PRO A 95 12.24 22.53 7.15
N ASN A 96 12.94 21.58 6.51
CA ASN A 96 13.53 21.72 5.18
C ASN A 96 13.03 20.63 4.21
N GLY A 97 12.02 19.84 4.61
CA GLY A 97 11.46 18.75 3.80
C GLY A 97 12.38 17.54 3.63
N HIS A 98 13.58 17.54 4.22
CA HIS A 98 14.46 16.38 4.19
C HIS A 98 14.00 15.37 5.24
N ILE A 99 13.74 14.15 4.78
CA ILE A 99 13.35 13.00 5.61
C ILE A 99 14.09 11.75 5.18
N SER A 100 14.17 10.78 6.07
CA SER A 100 14.58 9.42 5.78
C SER A 100 13.48 8.47 6.21
N ILE A 101 13.22 7.43 5.43
CA ILE A 101 12.28 6.37 5.81
C ILE A 101 13.01 5.04 5.65
N LEU A 102 13.02 4.27 6.73
CA LEU A 102 13.64 2.95 6.74
C LEU A 102 12.66 1.89 6.25
N PHE A 103 13.00 1.24 5.14
CA PHE A 103 12.29 0.07 4.62
C PHE A 103 13.12 -1.18 4.91
N HIS A 104 12.59 -2.11 5.71
CA HIS A 104 13.30 -3.34 6.01
C HIS A 104 12.31 -4.52 6.18
N PRO A 105 12.57 -5.70 5.59
CA PRO A 105 11.67 -6.86 5.69
C PRO A 105 11.40 -7.32 7.12
N LYS A 106 12.39 -7.18 8.02
CA LYS A 106 12.22 -7.49 9.45
C LYS A 106 11.05 -6.73 10.12
N HIS A 107 10.64 -5.58 9.60
CA HIS A 107 9.53 -4.78 10.14
C HIS A 107 8.16 -5.19 9.59
N LEU A 108 8.11 -6.15 8.66
CA LEU A 108 6.85 -6.73 8.19
C LEU A 108 6.14 -7.48 9.33
N VAL A 109 6.90 -8.00 10.30
CA VAL A 109 6.42 -8.74 11.46
C VAL A 109 6.89 -8.10 12.75
N GLY A 110 6.02 -8.05 13.75
CA GLY A 110 6.31 -7.47 15.06
C GLY A 110 6.07 -5.96 15.14
N PRO A 111 6.63 -5.28 16.16
CA PRO A 111 6.42 -3.86 16.36
C PRO A 111 7.01 -3.04 15.22
N MET A 112 6.23 -2.12 14.67
CA MET A 112 6.70 -1.18 13.66
C MET A 112 7.54 -0.07 14.31
N GLU A 113 8.81 0.00 13.96
CA GLU A 113 9.67 1.12 14.33
C GLU A 113 9.34 2.36 13.48
N THR A 114 9.23 3.52 14.14
CA THR A 114 8.95 4.80 13.49
C THR A 114 9.75 5.94 14.11
N ASP A 115 10.20 6.86 13.26
CA ASP A 115 10.98 8.05 13.64
C ASP A 115 10.10 9.29 13.87
N VAL A 116 8.78 9.17 13.78
CA VAL A 116 7.86 10.29 13.98
C VAL A 116 7.84 10.75 15.44
N PRO A 117 7.39 11.99 15.74
CA PRO A 117 7.15 12.42 17.12
C PRO A 117 6.25 11.46 17.91
N PRO A 118 6.48 11.22 19.22
CA PRO A 118 5.76 10.22 20.01
C PRO A 118 4.22 10.33 19.96
N HIS A 119 3.69 11.54 19.88
CA HIS A 119 2.24 11.77 19.80
C HIS A 119 1.62 11.30 18.46
N LEU A 120 2.43 11.09 17.42
CA LEU A 120 2.00 10.58 16.11
C LEU A 120 2.25 9.08 15.94
N HIS A 121 2.96 8.43 16.86
CA HIS A 121 3.26 6.98 16.79
C HIS A 121 2.00 6.16 16.65
N LYS A 122 0.99 6.47 17.49
CA LYS A 122 -0.28 5.75 17.48
C LYS A 122 -0.98 5.83 16.12
N LEU A 123 -1.00 7.00 15.50
CA LEU A 123 -1.61 7.17 14.17
C LEU A 123 -0.93 6.29 13.12
N VAL A 124 0.40 6.25 13.09
CA VAL A 124 1.15 5.41 12.14
C VAL A 124 0.88 3.92 12.41
N VAL A 125 0.93 3.48 13.66
CA VAL A 125 0.69 2.07 14.02
C VAL A 125 -0.74 1.66 13.71
N ASP A 126 -1.73 2.46 14.08
CA ASP A 126 -3.15 2.16 13.85
C ASP A 126 -3.46 2.09 12.34
N SER A 127 -2.72 2.83 11.51
CA SER A 127 -2.88 2.82 10.05
C SER A 127 -2.52 1.47 9.39
N LEU A 128 -1.76 0.60 10.08
CA LEU A 128 -1.48 -0.77 9.61
C LEU A 128 -2.77 -1.59 9.42
N HIS A 129 -3.83 -1.29 10.18
CA HIS A 129 -5.11 -1.97 10.02
C HIS A 129 -5.83 -1.53 8.74
N LEU A 130 -5.76 -0.24 8.39
CA LEU A 130 -6.37 0.29 7.17
C LEU A 130 -5.72 -0.30 5.91
N GLY A 131 -4.40 -0.44 5.90
CA GLY A 131 -3.70 -1.13 4.79
C GLY A 131 -4.11 -2.59 4.62
N GLU A 132 -4.41 -3.29 5.73
CA GLU A 132 -4.94 -4.65 5.70
C GLU A 132 -6.38 -4.70 5.15
N GLU A 133 -7.23 -3.73 5.49
CA GLU A 133 -8.59 -3.63 4.94
C GLU A 133 -8.58 -3.42 3.42
N LEU A 134 -7.68 -2.56 2.90
CA LEU A 134 -7.54 -2.35 1.45
C LEU A 134 -7.05 -3.60 0.73
N PHE A 135 -6.13 -4.36 1.33
CA PHE A 135 -5.70 -5.64 0.78
C PHE A 135 -6.87 -6.64 0.75
N ARG A 136 -7.67 -6.74 1.81
CA ARG A 136 -8.87 -7.60 1.81
C ARG A 136 -9.90 -7.20 0.74
N ALA A 137 -10.07 -5.91 0.50
CA ALA A 137 -10.91 -5.42 -0.60
C ALA A 137 -10.40 -5.90 -1.96
N HIS A 138 -9.08 -5.85 -2.18
CA HIS A 138 -8.47 -6.41 -3.38
C HIS A 138 -8.73 -7.92 -3.49
N GLN A 139 -8.58 -8.67 -2.40
CA GLN A 139 -8.85 -10.11 -2.40
C GLN A 139 -10.31 -10.44 -2.75
N ALA A 140 -11.27 -9.70 -2.19
CA ALA A 140 -12.68 -9.88 -2.54
C ALA A 140 -12.93 -9.63 -4.03
N PHE A 141 -12.35 -8.55 -4.59
CA PHE A 141 -12.42 -8.26 -6.02
C PHE A 141 -11.83 -9.39 -6.87
N VAL A 142 -10.64 -9.88 -6.51
CA VAL A 142 -9.99 -11.02 -7.17
C VAL A 142 -10.90 -12.25 -7.16
N MET A 143 -11.49 -12.60 -6.01
CA MET A 143 -12.35 -13.77 -5.88
C MET A 143 -13.63 -13.68 -6.72
N GLU A 144 -14.18 -12.47 -6.87
CA GLU A 144 -15.35 -12.21 -7.71
C GLU A 144 -15.04 -12.36 -9.21
N HIS A 145 -13.80 -12.06 -9.64
CA HIS A 145 -13.40 -12.00 -11.05
C HIS A 145 -12.45 -13.13 -11.48
N GLN A 146 -12.10 -14.07 -10.59
CA GLN A 146 -11.12 -15.15 -10.84
C GLN A 146 -11.51 -16.10 -11.98
N PHE A 147 -12.78 -16.14 -12.38
CA PHE A 147 -13.28 -17.03 -13.44
C PHE A 147 -13.21 -16.41 -14.84
N GLU A 148 -12.65 -15.22 -14.99
CA GLU A 148 -12.44 -14.59 -16.28
C GLU A 148 -11.13 -15.08 -16.92
N ASP A 149 -11.19 -15.62 -18.15
CA ASP A 149 -10.06 -16.22 -18.91
C ASP A 149 -8.82 -15.30 -19.11
N SER A 150 -8.87 -14.04 -18.66
CA SER A 150 -7.80 -13.05 -18.80
C SER A 150 -7.29 -12.48 -17.48
N PHE A 151 -7.64 -13.07 -16.33
CA PHE A 151 -7.28 -12.53 -15.02
C PHE A 151 -5.84 -12.94 -14.64
N ASP A 152 -4.93 -11.97 -14.54
CA ASP A 152 -3.51 -12.18 -14.20
C ASP A 152 -3.26 -11.76 -12.74
N LEU A 153 -3.26 -12.74 -11.83
CA LEU A 153 -3.16 -12.51 -10.40
C LEU A 153 -1.83 -11.87 -9.97
N ASP A 154 -0.72 -12.26 -10.63
CA ASP A 154 0.60 -11.71 -10.31
C ASP A 154 0.65 -10.22 -10.63
N ALA A 155 0.11 -9.83 -11.80
CA ALA A 155 -0.01 -8.43 -12.19
C ALA A 155 -0.91 -7.62 -11.23
N GLU A 156 -1.94 -8.23 -10.68
CA GLU A 156 -2.87 -7.59 -9.74
C GLU A 156 -2.24 -7.35 -8.36
N ILE A 157 -1.43 -8.30 -7.87
CA ILE A 157 -0.69 -8.14 -6.62
C ILE A 157 0.46 -7.13 -6.77
N GLU A 158 1.18 -7.17 -7.90
CA GLU A 158 2.17 -6.15 -8.25
C GLU A 158 1.56 -4.74 -8.18
N LYS A 159 0.41 -4.56 -8.86
CA LYS A 159 -0.30 -3.29 -8.86
C LYS A 159 -0.71 -2.87 -7.45
N THR A 160 -1.25 -3.79 -6.66
CA THR A 160 -1.68 -3.52 -5.28
C THR A 160 -0.52 -3.01 -4.41
N ILE A 161 0.65 -3.66 -4.48
CA ILE A 161 1.86 -3.28 -3.74
C ILE A 161 2.38 -1.89 -4.16
N GLU A 162 2.28 -1.55 -5.45
CA GLU A 162 2.66 -0.20 -5.94
C GLU A 162 1.72 0.91 -5.48
N TRP A 163 0.43 0.60 -5.28
CA TRP A 163 -0.58 1.59 -4.91
C TRP A 163 -0.71 1.80 -3.39
N MET A 164 -0.37 0.81 -2.56
CA MET A 164 -0.50 0.94 -1.10
C MET A 164 0.20 2.17 -0.49
N PRO A 165 1.46 2.50 -0.86
CA PRO A 165 2.07 3.73 -0.37
C PRO A 165 1.30 5.00 -0.76
N ARG A 166 0.64 5.01 -1.93
CA ARG A 166 -0.11 6.16 -2.42
C ARG A 166 -1.38 6.38 -1.59
N PHE A 167 -2.09 5.30 -1.28
CA PHE A 167 -3.23 5.37 -0.36
C PHE A 167 -2.78 5.86 1.02
N GLY A 168 -1.65 5.36 1.54
CA GLY A 168 -1.07 5.81 2.80
C GLY A 168 -0.69 7.30 2.80
N ILE A 169 -0.10 7.81 1.71
CA ILE A 169 0.23 9.25 1.57
C ILE A 169 -1.04 10.08 1.57
N SER A 170 -2.05 9.69 0.79
CA SER A 170 -3.31 10.44 0.71
C SER A 170 -4.01 10.50 2.07
N TYR A 171 -4.08 9.36 2.77
CA TYR A 171 -4.60 9.29 4.13
C TYR A 171 -3.79 10.16 5.11
N GLY A 172 -2.45 10.03 5.08
CA GLY A 172 -1.57 10.82 5.92
C GLY A 172 -1.70 12.33 5.70
N LEU A 173 -1.91 12.77 4.46
CA LEU A 173 -2.15 14.18 4.14
C LEU A 173 -3.46 14.67 4.77
N ALA A 174 -4.56 13.94 4.59
CA ALA A 174 -5.85 14.28 5.19
C ALA A 174 -5.75 14.40 6.72
N GLN A 175 -5.08 13.43 7.38
CA GLN A 175 -4.88 13.45 8.83
C GLN A 175 -3.95 14.58 9.29
N ARG A 176 -2.88 14.85 8.55
CA ARG A 176 -1.90 15.89 8.92
C ARG A 176 -2.53 17.28 8.97
N TYR A 177 -3.45 17.60 8.04
CA TYR A 177 -4.19 18.86 8.10
C TYR A 177 -5.01 18.98 9.38
N GLN A 178 -5.60 17.88 9.86
CA GLN A 178 -6.39 17.86 11.09
C GLN A 178 -5.51 17.96 12.34
N VAL A 179 -4.34 17.31 12.36
CA VAL A 179 -3.48 17.24 13.56
C VAL A 179 -2.61 18.49 13.74
N LEU A 180 -2.09 19.10 12.67
CA LEU A 180 -1.26 20.31 12.77
C LEU A 180 -2.07 21.60 13.05
N MET A 181 -3.36 21.62 12.69
CA MET A 181 -4.24 22.78 12.94
C MET A 181 -4.81 22.84 14.37
N VAL A 182 -4.73 21.74 15.12
CA VAL A 182 -5.21 21.69 16.52
C VAL A 182 -4.09 22.05 17.52
N GLY A 183 -2.85 22.14 17.06
CA GLY A 183 -1.67 22.51 17.85
C GLY A 183 -1.05 23.87 17.52
N SER A 184 -1.72 24.72 16.73
CA SER A 184 -1.28 26.08 16.39
C SER A 184 -2.13 27.17 17.06
#